data_AF-A0A3P9BDY0-F1
#
_entry.id   AF-A0A3P9BDY0-F1
#
_cell.length_a   1.000
_cell.length_b   1.000
_cell.length_c   1.000
_cell.angle_alpha   90.00
_cell.angle_beta   90.00
_cell.angle_gamma   90.00
#
_symmetry.space_group_name_H-M   'P 1'
#
loop_
_entity.id
_entity.type
_entity.pdbx_description
1 polymer ?
#
loop_
_entity_poly.entity_id
_entity_poly.type
_entity_poly.pdbx_seq_one_letter_code
_entity_poly.pdbx_strand_id
1 'polypeptide(L)'
;MSASLIRRGLELLSNDIKDVTKVKKKQQQTPSSATVMELVSTKRQGVTKQVKRLQGRLGPGKSKATVKDKRIKSAVEEFRKKQGKSHLSENLKYFMATGCKATDSDTLKIVNHNKGRQSRNHPDRPVKKAKEAKSLFTEEEFQQFQKEYFGRTVEEKK
;
A
#
# COMPACT_ATOMS: atom_id res chain seq x y z
N MET A 1 23.35 6.33 1.22
CA MET A 1 23.60 5.12 2.04
C MET A 1 24.59 4.23 1.31
N SER A 2 25.69 3.80 1.93
CA SER A 2 26.72 3.01 1.25
C SER A 2 26.24 1.58 1.01
N ALA A 3 26.58 1.01 -0.16
CA ALA A 3 26.24 -0.37 -0.51
C ALA A 3 26.82 -1.40 0.48
N SER A 4 27.95 -1.07 1.13
CA SER A 4 28.57 -1.89 2.17
C SER A 4 27.73 -1.98 3.45
N LEU A 5 27.05 -0.90 3.85
CA LEU A 5 26.13 -0.89 5.00
C LEU A 5 24.91 -1.77 4.74
N ILE A 6 24.36 -1.72 3.52
CA ILE A 6 23.21 -2.54 3.13
C ILE A 6 23.59 -4.02 3.13
N ARG A 7 24.75 -4.40 2.56
CA ARG A 7 25.23 -5.79 2.55
C ARG A 7 25.45 -6.33 3.95
N ARG A 8 26.12 -5.56 4.82
CA ARG A 8 26.35 -5.96 6.22
C ARG A 8 25.05 -6.04 7.03
N GLY A 9 24.11 -5.14 6.76
CA GLY A 9 22.76 -5.18 7.36
C GLY A 9 21.99 -6.45 6.97
N LEU A 10 22.02 -6.81 5.69
CA LEU A 10 21.37 -8.04 5.19
C LEU A 10 22.06 -9.31 5.70
N GLU A 11 23.38 -9.31 5.82
CA GLU A 11 24.15 -10.44 6.34
C GLU A 11 23.79 -10.72 7.81
N LEU A 12 23.71 -9.68 8.64
CA LEU A 12 23.28 -9.78 10.04
C LEU A 12 21.83 -10.29 10.15
N LEU A 13 20.93 -9.79 9.29
CA LEU A 13 19.53 -10.18 9.29
C LEU A 13 19.29 -11.60 8.73
N SER A 14 20.21 -12.11 7.90
CA SER A 14 20.08 -13.42 7.25
C SER A 14 20.03 -14.59 8.23
N ASN A 15 20.67 -14.46 9.40
CA ASN A 15 20.65 -15.48 10.45
C ASN A 15 19.31 -15.55 11.17
N ASP A 16 18.61 -14.42 11.31
CA ASP A 16 17.29 -14.36 11.94
C ASP A 16 16.15 -14.78 10.98
N ILE A 17 16.35 -14.59 9.67
CA ILE A 17 15.34 -14.88 8.64
C ILE A 17 15.33 -16.38 8.24
N LYS A 18 16.45 -17.10 8.39
CA LYS A 18 16.58 -18.52 7.98
C LYS A 18 15.66 -19.48 8.74
N ASP A 19 15.09 -19.09 9.87
CA ASP A 19 14.18 -19.93 10.65
C ASP A 19 12.69 -19.76 10.30
N VAL A 20 12.32 -18.94 9.30
CA VAL A 20 10.89 -18.75 8.98
C VAL A 20 10.30 -19.94 8.19
N THR A 21 11.12 -20.78 7.55
CA THR A 21 10.66 -21.99 6.86
C THR A 21 10.85 -23.24 7.74
N LYS A 22 9.82 -23.53 8.55
CA LYS A 22 9.68 -24.72 9.43
C LYS A 22 10.39 -24.65 10.79
N VAL A 23 10.09 -23.64 11.61
CA VAL A 23 10.21 -23.80 13.07
C VAL A 23 9.09 -24.74 13.54
N LYS A 24 9.37 -26.05 13.51
CA LYS A 24 8.84 -26.94 14.54
C LYS A 24 9.25 -26.29 15.86
N LYS A 25 8.29 -25.86 16.68
CA LYS A 25 8.56 -25.37 18.03
C LYS A 25 9.41 -26.43 18.74
N LYS A 26 10.74 -26.21 18.81
CA LYS A 26 11.56 -26.98 19.75
C LYS A 26 11.01 -26.60 21.11
N GLN A 27 10.29 -27.54 21.72
CA GLN A 27 10.01 -27.48 23.14
C GLN A 27 11.35 -27.21 23.80
N GLN A 28 11.46 -26.12 24.55
CA GLN A 28 12.67 -25.82 25.31
C GLN A 28 12.94 -27.01 26.24
N GLN A 29 13.80 -27.93 25.80
CA GLN A 29 14.18 -29.09 26.58
C GLN A 29 15.05 -28.57 27.72
N THR A 30 14.71 -28.99 28.95
CA THR A 30 15.61 -28.74 30.08
C THR A 30 16.97 -29.37 29.78
N PRO A 31 18.07 -28.71 30.16
CA PRO A 31 19.38 -29.33 30.05
C PRO A 31 19.38 -30.68 30.78
N SER A 32 20.04 -31.67 30.18
CA SER A 32 20.11 -33.02 30.75
C SER A 32 20.76 -32.96 32.13
N SER A 33 20.38 -33.86 33.04
CA SER A 33 20.94 -33.87 34.40
C SER A 33 22.47 -34.02 34.42
N ALA A 34 23.04 -34.69 33.41
CA ALA A 34 24.49 -34.82 33.22
C ALA A 34 25.14 -33.46 32.91
N THR A 35 24.57 -32.70 31.98
CA THR A 35 25.05 -31.36 31.62
C THR A 35 24.94 -30.38 32.80
N VAL A 36 23.89 -30.52 33.62
CA VAL A 36 23.71 -29.68 34.81
C VAL A 36 24.66 -30.06 35.96
N MET A 37 25.05 -31.34 36.05
CA MET A 37 26.03 -31.79 37.05
C MET A 37 27.43 -31.25 36.80
N GLU A 38 27.79 -30.99 35.54
CA GLU A 38 29.08 -30.37 35.17
C GLU A 38 29.20 -28.93 35.71
N LEU A 39 28.07 -28.23 35.84
CA LEU A 39 27.98 -26.89 36.45
C LEU A 39 28.00 -26.92 37.99
N VAL A 40 27.91 -28.09 38.62
CA VAL A 40 27.91 -28.22 40.09
C VAL A 40 29.28 -28.69 40.57
N SER A 41 29.99 -27.83 41.28
CA SER A 41 31.38 -28.04 41.69
C SER A 41 31.61 -29.10 42.77
N THR A 42 30.56 -29.59 43.44
CA THR A 42 30.70 -30.49 44.60
C THR A 42 29.83 -31.73 44.49
N LYS A 43 30.23 -32.83 45.15
CA LYS A 43 29.47 -34.10 45.25
C LYS A 43 28.86 -34.34 46.65
N ARG A 44 28.69 -33.28 47.44
CA ARG A 44 28.22 -33.35 48.84
C ARG A 44 26.71 -33.53 48.96
N GLN A 45 26.21 -33.74 50.17
CA GLN A 45 24.78 -33.78 50.46
C GLN A 45 24.13 -32.45 50.00
N GLY A 46 23.05 -32.53 49.22
CA GLY A 46 22.33 -31.36 48.69
C GLY A 46 22.56 -31.04 47.21
N VAL A 47 23.52 -31.70 46.55
CA VAL A 47 23.78 -31.55 45.10
C VAL A 47 22.55 -31.84 44.25
N THR A 48 21.76 -32.85 44.64
CA THR A 48 20.51 -33.18 43.96
C THR A 48 19.48 -32.05 43.99
N LYS A 49 19.48 -31.21 45.05
CA LYS A 49 18.62 -30.02 45.13
C LYS A 49 19.14 -28.89 44.23
N GLN A 50 20.45 -28.70 44.14
CA GLN A 50 21.07 -27.73 43.24
C GLN A 50 20.85 -28.09 41.77
N VAL A 51 21.08 -29.35 41.39
CA VAL A 51 20.80 -29.88 40.05
C VAL A 51 19.33 -29.67 39.68
N LYS A 52 18.39 -29.97 40.60
CA LYS A 52 16.96 -29.74 40.36
C LYS A 52 16.57 -28.26 40.21
N ARG A 53 17.30 -27.33 40.83
CA ARG A 53 17.10 -25.88 40.66
C ARG A 53 17.64 -25.40 39.32
N LEU A 54 18.85 -25.82 38.96
CA LEU A 54 19.54 -25.44 37.72
C LEU A 54 18.88 -26.04 36.47
N GLN A 55 18.39 -27.27 36.56
CA GLN A 55 17.66 -27.91 35.46
C GLN A 55 16.39 -27.12 35.09
N GLY A 56 15.80 -26.42 36.07
CA GLY A 56 14.53 -25.71 35.93
C GLY A 56 13.38 -26.69 35.64
N ARG A 57 12.19 -26.50 36.22
CA ARG A 57 11.08 -27.46 35.95
C ARG A 57 10.43 -27.33 34.55
N LEU A 58 11.10 -27.13 33.42
CA LEU A 58 10.36 -26.94 32.15
C LEU A 58 9.67 -28.24 31.74
N GLY A 59 8.37 -28.32 32.00
CA GLY A 59 7.53 -29.46 31.70
C GLY A 59 6.05 -29.14 31.98
N PRO A 60 5.11 -29.97 31.52
CA PRO A 60 3.66 -29.73 31.59
C PRO A 60 3.10 -29.57 33.03
N GLY A 61 3.94 -29.71 34.06
CA GLY A 61 3.62 -29.48 35.48
C GLY A 61 4.10 -28.15 36.07
N LYS A 62 4.62 -27.19 35.29
CA LYS A 62 4.88 -25.83 35.77
C LYS A 62 3.58 -25.02 35.76
N SER A 63 3.32 -24.30 36.86
CA SER A 63 2.03 -23.73 37.26
C SER A 63 1.03 -24.77 37.79
N LYS A 64 1.30 -25.29 39.00
CA LYS A 64 0.20 -25.68 39.88
C LYS A 64 -0.28 -24.41 40.57
N ALA A 65 -1.27 -23.71 40.00
CA ALA A 65 -2.03 -22.82 40.86
C ALA A 65 -2.68 -23.75 41.91
N THR A 66 -2.43 -23.44 43.17
CA THR A 66 -2.85 -24.25 44.33
C THR A 66 -4.37 -24.35 44.48
N VAL A 67 -5.13 -23.64 43.64
CA VAL A 67 -6.58 -23.71 43.55
C VAL A 67 -6.97 -24.65 42.41
N LYS A 68 -7.76 -25.68 42.74
CA LYS A 68 -8.33 -26.65 41.80
C LYS A 68 -8.86 -25.93 40.55
N ASP A 69 -8.52 -26.44 39.38
CA ASP A 69 -8.98 -26.00 38.05
C ASP A 69 -8.48 -24.62 37.55
N LYS A 70 -7.64 -23.88 38.29
CA LYS A 70 -7.10 -22.58 37.86
C LYS A 70 -5.74 -22.71 37.16
N ARG A 71 -5.70 -23.13 35.90
CA ARG A 71 -4.44 -23.10 35.13
C ARG A 71 -4.09 -21.66 34.74
N ILE A 72 -2.85 -21.21 34.98
CA ILE A 72 -2.38 -19.91 34.49
C ILE A 72 -2.38 -19.94 32.96
N LYS A 73 -3.22 -19.12 32.35
CA LYS A 73 -3.30 -18.94 30.89
C LYS A 73 -2.37 -17.82 30.48
N SER A 74 -1.70 -17.97 29.34
CA SER A 74 -0.91 -16.89 28.78
C SER A 74 -1.84 -15.79 28.26
N ALA A 75 -1.55 -14.53 28.61
CA ALA A 75 -2.31 -13.37 28.12
C ALA A 75 -2.37 -13.34 26.58
N VAL A 76 -1.30 -13.77 25.90
CA VAL A 76 -1.24 -13.86 24.44
C VAL A 76 -2.19 -14.92 23.89
N GLU A 77 -2.34 -16.04 24.59
CA GLU A 77 -3.27 -17.10 24.18
C GLU A 77 -4.73 -16.69 24.38
N GLU A 78 -5.03 -15.98 25.48
CA GLU A 78 -6.38 -15.43 25.69
C GLU A 78 -6.72 -14.35 24.66
N PHE A 79 -5.76 -13.48 24.34
CA PHE A 79 -5.92 -12.48 23.28
C PHE A 79 -6.28 -13.16 21.95
N ARG A 80 -5.50 -14.15 21.51
CA ARG A 80 -5.75 -14.88 20.26
C ARG A 80 -7.09 -15.61 20.22
N LYS A 81 -7.59 -16.10 21.37
CA LYS A 81 -8.91 -16.74 21.46
C LYS A 81 -10.07 -15.75 21.40
N LYS A 82 -9.85 -14.53 21.89
CA LYS A 82 -10.82 -13.43 21.84
C LYS A 82 -10.82 -12.72 20.48
N GLN A 83 -9.76 -12.89 19.68
CA GLN A 83 -9.74 -12.35 18.32
C GLN A 83 -10.81 -13.03 17.47
N GLY A 84 -11.66 -12.22 16.85
CA GLY A 84 -12.59 -12.67 15.83
C GLY A 84 -11.85 -13.19 14.60
N LYS A 85 -12.58 -13.85 13.70
CA LYS A 85 -12.00 -14.28 12.41
C LYS A 85 -11.55 -13.03 11.64
N SER A 86 -10.28 -12.99 11.26
CA SER A 86 -9.76 -11.92 10.42
C SER A 86 -10.10 -12.22 8.96
N HIS A 87 -10.79 -11.29 8.31
CA HIS A 87 -11.11 -11.36 6.88
C HIS A 87 -10.05 -10.66 6.01
N LEU A 88 -8.92 -10.26 6.59
CA LEU A 88 -7.89 -9.50 5.87
C LEU A 88 -7.38 -10.26 4.64
N SER A 89 -7.08 -11.55 4.76
CA SER A 89 -6.59 -12.36 3.64
C SER A 89 -7.64 -12.57 2.55
N GLU A 90 -8.90 -12.74 2.94
CA GLU A 90 -10.03 -12.88 2.01
C GLU A 90 -10.25 -11.57 1.23
N ASN A 91 -10.23 -10.43 1.92
CA ASN A 91 -10.36 -9.10 1.33
C ASN A 91 -9.18 -8.78 0.39
N LEU A 92 -7.95 -9.08 0.80
CA LEU A 92 -6.77 -8.90 -0.05
C LEU A 92 -6.88 -9.77 -1.30
N LYS A 93 -7.29 -11.03 -1.14
CA LYS A 93 -7.53 -11.92 -2.29
C LYS A 93 -8.62 -11.36 -3.19
N TYR A 94 -9.70 -10.83 -2.65
CA TYR A 94 -10.76 -10.19 -3.44
C TYR A 94 -10.23 -8.99 -4.24
N PHE A 95 -9.56 -8.04 -3.59
CA PHE A 95 -9.02 -6.85 -4.26
C PHE A 95 -7.95 -7.17 -5.29
N MET A 96 -7.12 -8.18 -5.05
CA MET A 96 -6.05 -8.58 -5.98
C MET A 96 -6.52 -9.53 -7.08
N ALA A 97 -7.57 -10.34 -6.84
CA ALA A 97 -8.09 -11.27 -7.84
C ALA A 97 -8.92 -10.56 -8.92
N THR A 98 -9.56 -9.44 -8.60
CA THR A 98 -10.42 -8.75 -9.55
C THR A 98 -9.63 -7.76 -10.41
N GLY A 99 -9.07 -8.28 -11.49
CA GLY A 99 -8.70 -7.51 -12.68
C GLY A 99 -9.90 -7.25 -13.60
N CYS A 100 -11.14 -7.25 -13.10
CA CYS A 100 -12.34 -6.96 -13.89
C CYS A 100 -12.35 -5.48 -14.28
N LYS A 101 -11.59 -5.15 -15.33
CA LYS A 101 -11.72 -3.88 -16.04
C LYS A 101 -13.06 -3.93 -16.76
N ALA A 102 -13.87 -2.88 -16.57
CA ALA A 102 -15.05 -2.69 -17.38
C ALA A 102 -14.63 -2.62 -18.85
N THR A 103 -15.51 -3.04 -19.75
CA THR A 103 -15.24 -2.97 -21.19
C THR A 103 -14.89 -1.54 -21.59
N ASP A 104 -13.99 -1.37 -22.56
CA ASP A 104 -13.57 -0.03 -23.01
C ASP A 104 -14.77 0.79 -23.49
N SER A 105 -15.78 0.15 -24.07
CA SER A 105 -17.03 0.82 -24.46
C SER A 105 -17.77 1.43 -23.26
N ASP A 106 -17.85 0.72 -22.13
CA ASP A 106 -18.58 1.20 -20.97
C ASP A 106 -17.79 2.27 -20.22
N THR A 107 -16.46 2.14 -20.17
CA THR A 107 -15.61 3.20 -19.62
C THR A 107 -15.69 4.49 -20.45
N LEU A 108 -15.68 4.39 -21.78
CA LEU A 108 -15.85 5.54 -22.69
C LEU A 108 -17.22 6.20 -22.53
N LYS A 109 -18.30 5.43 -22.37
CA LYS A 109 -19.64 5.98 -22.07
C LYS A 109 -19.63 6.80 -20.78
N ILE A 110 -19.03 6.27 -19.72
CA ILE A 110 -18.92 6.96 -18.42
C ILE A 110 -18.11 8.24 -18.56
N VAL A 111 -16.96 8.19 -19.25
CA VAL A 111 -16.10 9.37 -19.46
C VAL A 111 -16.85 10.44 -20.24
N ASN A 112 -17.53 10.07 -21.33
CA ASN A 112 -18.29 11.02 -22.16
C ASN A 112 -19.46 11.64 -21.40
N HIS A 113 -20.18 10.86 -20.58
CA HIS A 113 -21.27 11.38 -19.75
C HIS A 113 -20.77 12.37 -18.69
N ASN A 114 -19.59 12.14 -18.12
CA ASN A 114 -19.02 13.01 -17.08
C ASN A 114 -18.20 14.19 -17.64
N LYS A 115 -17.88 14.19 -18.94
CA LYS A 115 -17.11 15.26 -19.59
C LYS A 115 -17.87 16.59 -19.51
N GLY A 116 -17.23 17.61 -18.93
CA GLY A 116 -17.85 18.92 -18.74
C GLY A 116 -18.93 18.99 -17.64
N ARG A 117 -19.11 17.96 -16.80
CA ARG A 117 -20.02 18.04 -15.65
C ARG A 117 -19.53 19.05 -14.60
N GLN A 118 -18.22 19.20 -14.48
CA GLN A 118 -17.59 20.24 -13.67
C GLN A 118 -17.11 21.37 -14.58
N SER A 119 -17.29 22.61 -14.13
CA SER A 119 -16.85 23.81 -14.88
C SER A 119 -15.37 23.75 -15.26
N ARG A 120 -14.53 23.19 -14.38
CA ARG A 120 -13.08 23.00 -14.59
C ARG A 120 -12.73 22.02 -15.72
N ASN A 121 -13.68 21.15 -16.09
CA ASN A 121 -13.48 20.10 -17.10
C ASN A 121 -14.14 20.46 -18.44
N HIS A 122 -14.68 21.68 -18.58
CA HIS A 122 -15.08 22.16 -19.89
C HIS A 122 -13.85 22.44 -20.73
N PRO A 123 -13.80 21.98 -21.99
CA PRO A 123 -12.77 22.45 -22.90
C PRO A 123 -12.96 23.96 -23.13
N ASP A 124 -11.84 24.67 -23.30
CA ASP A 124 -11.89 26.08 -23.65
C ASP A 124 -12.66 26.26 -24.96
N ARG A 125 -13.60 27.21 -24.96
CA ARG A 125 -14.34 27.52 -26.19
C ARG A 125 -13.35 28.08 -27.20
N PRO A 126 -13.36 27.59 -28.46
CA PRO A 126 -12.52 28.17 -29.48
C PRO A 126 -12.86 29.66 -29.59
N VAL A 127 -11.82 30.50 -29.49
CA VAL A 127 -11.97 31.95 -29.66
C VAL A 127 -12.54 32.19 -31.05
N LYS A 128 -13.73 32.77 -31.12
CA LYS A 128 -14.31 33.19 -32.40
C LYS A 128 -13.34 34.22 -32.99
N LYS A 129 -12.67 33.85 -34.07
CA LYS A 129 -11.87 34.80 -34.85
C LYS A 129 -12.76 35.98 -35.18
N ALA A 130 -12.23 37.19 -35.03
CA ALA A 130 -12.96 38.40 -35.41
C ALA A 130 -13.42 38.23 -36.86
N LYS A 131 -14.72 38.42 -37.10
CA LYS A 131 -15.22 38.43 -38.47
C LYS A 131 -14.52 39.59 -39.16
N GLU A 132 -13.90 39.33 -40.31
CA GLU A 132 -13.32 40.36 -41.15
C GLU A 132 -14.38 41.42 -41.43
N ALA A 133 -13.97 42.69 -41.40
CA ALA A 133 -14.86 43.80 -41.67
C ALA A 133 -15.39 43.67 -43.10
N LYS A 134 -16.61 43.15 -43.24
CA LYS A 134 -17.29 43.12 -44.52
C LYS A 134 -17.76 44.55 -44.81
N SER A 135 -17.22 45.15 -45.87
CA SER A 135 -17.77 46.38 -46.43
C SER A 135 -19.24 46.12 -46.79
N LEU A 136 -20.12 47.04 -46.41
CA LEU A 136 -21.54 46.99 -46.80
C LEU A 136 -21.74 47.36 -48.27
N PHE A 137 -20.75 48.02 -48.87
CA PHE A 137 -20.75 48.41 -50.26
C PHE A 137 -19.80 47.53 -51.05
N THR A 138 -20.28 47.09 -52.20
CA THR A 138 -19.42 46.53 -53.23
C THR A 138 -18.61 47.64 -53.89
N GLU A 139 -17.43 47.31 -54.39
CA GLU A 139 -16.57 48.30 -55.07
C GLU A 139 -17.29 48.93 -56.27
N GLU A 140 -18.17 48.18 -56.94
CA GLU A 140 -18.98 48.65 -58.05
C GLU A 140 -20.00 49.71 -57.62
N GLU A 141 -20.67 49.53 -56.49
CA GLU A 141 -21.58 50.53 -55.91
C GLU A 141 -20.85 51.81 -55.51
N PHE A 142 -19.61 51.68 -55.02
CA PHE A 142 -18.78 52.83 -54.68
C PHE A 142 -18.38 53.65 -55.92
N GLN A 143 -18.03 52.98 -57.02
CA GLN A 143 -17.73 53.64 -58.29
C GLN A 143 -18.96 54.36 -58.88
N GLN A 144 -20.14 53.76 -58.79
CA GLN A 144 -21.39 54.40 -59.20
C GLN A 144 -21.67 55.67 -58.38
N PHE A 145 -21.53 55.58 -57.05
CA PHE A 145 -21.68 56.73 -56.15
C PHE A 145 -20.70 57.86 -56.48
N GLN A 146 -19.43 57.52 -56.73
CA GLN A 146 -18.43 58.52 -57.13
C GLN A 146 -18.82 59.25 -58.41
N LYS A 147 -19.30 58.52 -59.41
CA LYS A 147 -19.74 59.09 -60.70
C LYS A 147 -20.96 59.98 -60.52
N GLU A 148 -21.92 59.57 -59.69
CA GLU A 148 -23.16 60.30 -59.45
C GLU A 148 -22.94 61.62 -58.69
N TYR A 149 -22.09 61.61 -57.65
CA TYR A 149 -21.88 62.78 -56.80
C TYR A 149 -20.76 63.72 -57.26
N PHE A 150 -19.67 63.17 -57.82
CA PHE A 150 -18.49 63.96 -58.18
C PHE A 150 -18.27 64.09 -59.69
N GLY A 151 -19.04 63.38 -60.51
CA GLY A 151 -18.97 63.47 -61.98
C GLY A 151 -17.64 63.02 -62.59
N ARG A 152 -16.73 62.42 -61.79
CA ARG A 152 -15.38 62.00 -62.20
C ARG A 152 -14.99 60.71 -61.50
N THR A 153 -14.36 59.79 -62.23
CA THR A 153 -13.68 58.61 -61.66
C THR A 153 -12.24 58.97 -61.32
N VAL A 154 -11.78 58.65 -60.10
CA VAL A 154 -10.46 59.06 -59.57
C VAL A 154 -9.29 58.29 -60.22
N GLU A 155 -9.58 57.30 -61.05
CA GLU A 155 -8.59 56.40 -61.69
C GLU A 155 -7.86 57.01 -62.89
N GLU A 156 -8.28 58.18 -63.42
CA GLU A 156 -7.62 58.83 -64.55
C GLU A 156 -6.63 59.92 -64.11
N LYS A 157 -5.56 59.54 -63.41
CA LYS A 157 -4.32 60.33 -63.37
C LYS A 157 -3.11 59.42 -63.49
N LYS A 158 -2.59 59.30 -64.71
CA LYS A 158 -1.17 59.03 -64.98
C LYS A 158 -0.33 60.24 -64.61
#